data_AF-A0A318TAY1-F1
#
_entry.id   AF-A0A318TAY1-F1
#
_cell.length_a   1.000
_cell.length_b   1.000
_cell.length_c   1.000
_cell.angle_alpha   90.00
_cell.angle_beta   90.00
_cell.angle_gamma   90.00
#
_symmetry.space_group_name_H-M   'P 1'
#
loop_
_entity.id
_entity.type
_entity.pdbx_description
1 polymer ?
#
loop_
_entity_poly.entity_id
_entity_poly.type
_entity_poly.pdbx_seq_one_letter_code
_entity_poly.pdbx_strand_id
1 'polypeptide(L)' 'MTKFNYQDFFTHELAQLHREGRYRVFADLERVAQTNIYAFDHRTGRRVTIWCSNDCLSKAPWRQVTR' A
#
# COMPACT_ATOMS: atom_id res chain seq x y z
N MET A 1 11.04 -6.22 -41.84
CA MET A 1 10.53 -6.72 -40.54
C MET A 1 10.14 -5.51 -39.70
N THR A 2 8.85 -5.23 -39.51
CA THR A 2 8.42 -4.21 -38.56
C THR A 2 8.63 -4.75 -37.15
N LYS A 3 9.43 -4.05 -36.36
CA LYS A 3 9.71 -4.39 -34.96
C LYS A 3 8.43 -4.16 -34.15
N PHE A 4 8.12 -5.07 -33.23
CA PHE A 4 7.02 -4.87 -32.28
C PHE A 4 7.25 -3.60 -31.45
N ASN A 5 6.22 -2.74 -31.34
CA ASN A 5 6.30 -1.55 -30.51
C ASN A 5 5.85 -1.86 -29.07
N TYR A 6 6.82 -2.16 -28.22
CA TYR A 6 6.58 -2.42 -26.80
C TYR A 6 5.98 -1.21 -26.07
N GLN A 7 6.33 0.01 -26.46
CA GLN A 7 5.83 1.21 -25.81
C GLN A 7 4.31 1.35 -26.01
N ASP A 8 3.84 1.14 -27.24
CA ASP A 8 2.41 1.21 -27.56
C ASP A 8 1.63 0.13 -26.82
N PHE A 9 2.18 -1.10 -26.79
CA PHE A 9 1.57 -2.22 -26.08
C PHE A 9 1.39 -1.92 -24.58
N PHE A 10 2.46 -1.54 -23.87
CA PHE A 10 2.35 -1.25 -22.43
C PHE A 10 1.46 -0.05 -22.13
N THR A 11 1.46 0.96 -22.99
CA THR A 11 0.56 2.12 -22.85
C THR A 11 -0.91 1.70 -22.99
N HIS A 12 -1.20 0.80 -23.95
CA HIS A 12 -2.54 0.26 -24.15
C HIS A 12 -3.04 -0.55 -22.94
N GLU A 13 -2.21 -1.47 -22.44
CA GLU A 13 -2.55 -2.33 -21.29
C GLU A 13 -2.77 -1.51 -20.01
N LEU A 14 -1.93 -0.50 -19.76
CA LEU A 14 -2.13 0.44 -18.63
C LEU A 14 -3.45 1.21 -18.77
N ALA A 15 -3.77 1.68 -19.98
CA ALA A 15 -5.03 2.37 -20.22
C ALA A 15 -6.25 1.44 -20.00
N GLN A 16 -6.15 0.15 -20.32
CA GLN A 16 -7.19 -0.83 -19.97
C GLN A 16 -7.35 -0.97 -18.46
N LEU A 17 -6.26 -1.11 -17.69
CA LEU A 17 -6.32 -1.20 -16.22
C LEU A 17 -7.01 0.02 -15.60
N HIS A 18 -6.76 1.22 -16.14
CA HIS A 18 -7.43 2.46 -15.71
C HIS A 18 -8.93 2.41 -16.04
N ARG A 19 -9.31 2.02 -17.26
CA ARG A 19 -10.73 1.90 -17.67
C ARG A 19 -11.50 0.88 -16.86
N GLU A 20 -10.86 -0.22 -16.48
CA GLU A 20 -11.47 -1.28 -15.66
C GLU A 20 -11.54 -0.92 -14.16
N GLY A 21 -10.92 0.19 -13.74
CA GLY A 21 -10.89 0.59 -12.33
C GLY A 21 -10.02 -0.32 -11.44
N ARG A 22 -9.16 -1.17 -12.03
CA ARG A 22 -8.28 -2.09 -11.31
C ARG A 22 -6.85 -1.57 -11.17
N TYR A 23 -6.56 -0.40 -11.74
CA TYR A 23 -5.29 0.27 -11.53
C TYR A 23 -5.09 0.63 -10.05
N ARG A 24 -3.90 0.35 -9.51
CA ARG A 24 -3.60 0.53 -8.08
C ARG A 24 -2.69 1.73 -7.89
N VAL A 25 -3.08 2.60 -6.96
CA VAL A 25 -2.20 3.65 -6.42
C VAL A 25 -1.79 3.22 -5.02
N PHE A 26 -0.50 3.07 -4.80
CA PHE A 26 0.00 2.63 -3.50
C PHE A 26 -0.09 3.74 -2.44
N ALA A 27 -0.35 3.35 -1.20
CA ALA A 27 -0.22 4.22 -0.04
C ALA A 27 1.24 4.19 0.41
N ASP A 28 1.81 5.35 0.70
CA ASP A 28 3.19 5.50 1.16
C ASP A 28 3.18 5.62 2.69
N LEU A 29 3.28 4.47 3.36
CA LEU A 29 3.08 4.34 4.80
C LEU A 29 4.35 3.86 5.50
N GLU A 30 4.78 4.58 6.52
CA GLU A 30 5.86 4.20 7.42
C GLU A 30 5.28 3.73 8.77
N ARG A 31 5.48 2.45 9.12
CA ARG A 31 4.94 1.89 10.37
C ARG A 31 5.70 2.40 11.58
N VAL A 32 4.97 2.70 12.66
CA VAL A 32 5.57 3.08 13.94
C VAL A 32 6.01 1.81 14.68
N ALA A 33 7.31 1.59 14.86
CA ALA A 33 7.85 0.34 15.41
C ALA A 33 7.33 -0.01 16.81
N GLN A 34 6.99 0.98 17.63
CA GLN A 34 6.45 0.77 18.98
C GLN A 34 4.98 0.29 18.98
N THR A 35 4.30 0.28 17.83
CA THR A 35 2.86 0.00 17.72
C THR A 35 2.49 -0.47 16.32
N ASN A 36 2.03 -1.72 16.21
CA ASN A 36 1.77 -2.35 14.91
C ASN A 36 0.47 -1.88 14.21
N ILE A 37 -0.28 -0.97 14.85
CA ILE A 37 -1.54 -0.43 14.31
C ILE A 37 -1.42 1.00 13.77
N TYR A 38 -0.29 1.69 13.93
CA TYR A 38 -0.13 3.07 13.44
C TYR A 38 0.95 3.17 12.37
N ALA A 39 0.72 4.07 11.42
CA ALA A 39 1.72 4.48 10.44
C ALA A 39 1.65 5.99 10.19
N PHE A 40 2.76 6.55 9.71
CA PHE A 40 2.80 7.88 9.12
C PHE A 40 2.56 7.75 7.61
N ASP A 41 1.60 8.51 7.08
CA ASP A 41 1.32 8.60 5.65
C ASP A 41 2.07 9.79 5.06
N HIS A 42 3.09 9.52 4.24
CA HIS A 42 3.94 10.54 3.62
C HIS A 42 3.18 11.40 2.59
N ARG A 43 2.03 10.93 2.10
CA ARG A 43 1.21 11.68 1.14
C ARG A 43 0.36 12.74 1.82
N THR A 44 -0.11 12.46 3.03
CA THR A 44 -0.97 13.38 3.80
C THR A 44 -0.24 14.08 4.93
N GLY A 45 0.98 13.63 5.28
CA GLY A 45 1.77 14.16 6.39
C GLY A 45 1.15 13.85 7.76
N ARG A 46 0.37 12.77 7.86
CA ARG A 46 -0.47 12.48 9.04
C ARG A 46 -0.27 11.07 9.56
N ARG A 47 -0.48 10.89 10.87
CA ARG A 47 -0.58 9.58 11.48
C ARG A 47 -1.94 8.95 11.19
N VAL A 48 -1.94 7.73 10.69
CA VAL A 48 -3.12 6.93 10.36
C VAL A 48 -3.14 5.62 11.14
N THR A 49 -4.31 5.02 11.28
CA THR A 49 -4.49 3.68 11.86
C THR A 49 -4.58 2.64 10.74
N ILE A 50 -3.78 1.58 10.80
CA ILE A 50 -3.76 0.50 9.82
C ILE A 50 -4.79 -0.57 10.22
N TRP A 51 -5.78 -0.79 9.36
CA TRP A 51 -6.82 -1.83 9.53
C TRP A 51 -6.64 -3.04 8.61
N CYS A 52 -5.92 -2.88 7.49
CA CYS A 52 -5.73 -3.91 6.47
C CYS A 52 -4.36 -4.61 6.57
N SER A 53 -3.72 -4.55 7.73
CA SER A 53 -2.44 -5.25 7.96
C SER A 53 -2.68 -6.75 8.00
N ASN A 54 -1.93 -7.51 7.19
CA ASN A 54 -1.89 -8.98 7.28
C ASN A 54 -0.96 -9.48 8.40
N ASP A 55 -0.29 -8.57 9.10
CA ASP A 55 0.63 -8.86 10.20
C ASP A 55 -0.14 -9.18 11.51
N CYS A 56 -0.97 -10.24 11.45
CA CYS A 56 -1.85 -10.70 12.52
C CYS A 56 -1.11 -11.35 13.71
N LEU A 57 0.17 -11.67 13.54
CA LEU A 57 1.01 -12.29 14.55
C LEU A 57 2.06 -11.34 15.13
N SER A 58 2.13 -10.10 14.64
CA SER A 58 2.95 -9.09 15.27
C SER A 58 2.55 -8.99 16.74
N LYS A 59 3.47 -9.37 17.62
CA LYS A 59 3.35 -9.10 19.04
C LYS A 59 3.39 -7.58 19.14
N ALA A 60 2.22 -6.93 19.08
CA ALA A 60 2.12 -5.58 19.62
C ALA A 60 2.70 -5.67 21.03
N PRO A 61 3.56 -4.75 21.49
CA PRO A 61 3.89 -4.73 22.90
C PRO A 61 2.55 -4.57 23.63
N TRP A 62 2.05 -5.67 24.20
CA TRP A 62 0.79 -5.75 24.91
C TRP A 62 0.91 -4.82 26.13
N ARG A 63 0.59 -3.53 25.96
CA ARG A 63 0.33 -2.62 27.08
C ARG A 63 -1.02 -2.91 27.77
N GLN A 64 -1.49 -4.16 27.73
CA GLN A 64 -2.73 -4.64 28.34
C GLN A 64 -2.60 -6.13 28.74
N VAL A 65 -1.64 -6.45 29.62
CA VAL A 65 -1.81 -7.50 30.66
C VAL A 65 -1.20 -6.94 31.95
N THR A 66 -1.88 -5.93 32.50
CA THR A 66 -1.68 -5.49 33.89
C THR A 66 -3.06 -5.16 34.44
N ARG A 67 -3.86 -6.22 34.58
CA ARG A 67 -4.78 -6.44 35.69
C ARG A 67 -5.08 -7.93 35.75
#